data_AF-A0A015JE72-F1
#
_entry.id   AF-A0A015JE72-F1
#
_cell.length_a   1.000
_cell.length_b   1.000
_cell.length_c   1.000
_cell.angle_alpha   90.00
_cell.angle_beta   90.00
_cell.angle_gamma   90.00
#
_symmetry.space_group_name_H-M   'P 1'
#
loop_
_entity.id
_entity.type
_entity.pdbx_description
1 polymer ?
#
loop_
_entity_poly.entity_id
_entity_poly.type
_entity_poly.pdbx_seq_one_letter_code
_entity_poly.pdbx_strand_id
1 'polypeptide(L)'
;MSHFPSFQTATNLLSSSNNPINNSNNIDNIQDAAQIKASYYRKKAKVKNTEKSTKSWSTKFEEFRACAGYSVPLTDLKDISQLQKQIVEFISTMKMKNGNEYKATSVKQSVDALNRYLLHLSPIPQINLHDKYMFPDLHDVLHGKLRDLQEHGFGETLGSVAINSQQIQQILQYPKITTDNPKGLLYRVFFIYQ
;
A
#
# COMPACT_ATOMS: atom_id res chain seq x y z
N MET A 1 -19.81 -22.48 -19.00
CA MET A 1 -18.52 -23.07 -18.56
C MET A 1 -17.40 -22.33 -19.25
N SER A 2 -16.63 -21.54 -18.52
CA SER A 2 -15.48 -20.81 -19.04
C SER A 2 -14.33 -21.77 -19.35
N HIS A 3 -13.95 -21.86 -20.62
CA HIS A 3 -12.85 -22.70 -21.07
C HIS A 3 -11.53 -22.02 -20.68
N PHE A 4 -10.89 -22.49 -19.60
CA PHE A 4 -9.52 -22.11 -19.30
C PHE A 4 -8.59 -22.90 -20.23
N PRO A 5 -7.67 -22.25 -20.96
CA PRO A 5 -6.65 -22.97 -21.70
C PRO A 5 -5.80 -23.80 -20.72
N SER A 6 -5.55 -25.06 -21.06
CA SER A 6 -4.69 -25.94 -20.26
C SER A 6 -3.27 -25.37 -20.20
N PHE A 7 -2.73 -25.24 -19.00
CA PHE A 7 -1.33 -24.84 -18.81
C PHE A 7 -0.42 -25.95 -19.33
N GLN A 8 0.41 -25.66 -20.34
CA GLN A 8 1.52 -26.53 -20.69
C GLN A 8 2.58 -26.42 -19.60
N THR A 9 2.72 -27.47 -18.81
CA THR A 9 3.79 -27.60 -17.82
C THR A 9 5.13 -27.80 -18.55
N ALA A 10 6.25 -27.38 -17.95
CA ALA A 10 7.59 -27.52 -18.56
C ALA A 10 7.92 -28.97 -18.97
N THR A 11 7.31 -29.96 -18.29
CA THR A 11 7.38 -31.39 -18.63
C THR A 11 6.82 -31.71 -20.02
N ASN A 12 5.80 -30.99 -20.50
CA ASN A 12 5.18 -31.23 -21.80
C ASN A 12 6.02 -30.71 -22.98
N LEU A 13 6.97 -29.78 -22.74
CA LEU A 13 7.94 -29.33 -23.75
C LEU A 13 9.08 -30.34 -23.95
N LEU A 14 9.39 -31.14 -22.92
CA LEU A 14 10.44 -32.16 -22.96
C LEU A 14 9.98 -33.44 -23.68
N SER A 15 8.70 -33.81 -23.55
CA SER A 15 8.12 -35.02 -24.18
C SER A 15 8.00 -34.96 -25.71
N SER A 16 8.19 -33.78 -26.33
CA SER A 16 8.19 -33.64 -27.80
C SER A 16 9.57 -33.84 -28.44
N SER A 17 10.64 -34.08 -27.67
CA SER A 17 12.00 -34.29 -28.18
C SER A 17 12.51 -35.68 -27.79
N ASN A 18 12.16 -36.70 -28.59
CA ASN A 18 12.66 -38.07 -28.41
C ASN A 18 14.12 -38.20 -28.92
N ASN A 19 15.07 -37.56 -28.24
CA ASN A 19 16.50 -37.84 -28.42
C ASN A 19 17.26 -37.79 -27.07
N PRO A 20 17.78 -38.93 -26.57
CA PRO A 20 18.36 -39.01 -25.22
C PRO A 20 19.60 -38.13 -25.00
N ILE A 21 20.28 -37.73 -26.07
CA ILE A 21 21.54 -36.97 -26.01
C ILE A 21 21.30 -35.44 -25.91
N ASN A 22 20.09 -34.95 -26.25
CA ASN A 22 19.77 -33.52 -26.27
C ASN A 22 19.05 -33.02 -24.99
N ASN A 23 18.76 -33.89 -24.03
CA ASN A 23 17.89 -33.53 -22.91
C ASN A 23 18.59 -32.63 -21.88
N SER A 24 19.89 -32.82 -21.63
CA SER A 24 20.70 -31.93 -20.77
C SER A 24 20.75 -30.51 -21.35
N ASN A 25 21.18 -30.38 -22.60
CA ASN A 25 21.28 -29.10 -23.30
C ASN A 25 19.94 -28.36 -23.40
N ASN A 26 18.82 -29.08 -23.48
CA ASN A 26 17.49 -28.47 -23.56
C ASN A 26 16.97 -28.02 -22.18
N ILE A 27 17.26 -28.77 -21.11
CA ILE A 27 16.94 -28.35 -19.73
C ILE A 27 17.78 -27.14 -19.33
N ASP A 28 19.07 -27.14 -19.64
CA ASP A 28 19.98 -26.01 -19.39
C ASP A 28 19.50 -24.76 -20.14
N ASN A 29 19.06 -24.92 -21.40
CA ASN A 29 18.50 -23.84 -22.22
C ASN A 29 17.14 -23.31 -21.70
N ILE A 30 16.27 -24.17 -21.17
CA ILE A 30 14.99 -23.76 -20.54
C ILE A 30 15.26 -23.02 -19.22
N GLN A 31 16.19 -23.51 -18.40
CA GLN A 31 16.57 -22.88 -17.13
C GLN A 31 17.23 -21.51 -17.37
N ASP A 32 18.08 -21.40 -18.38
CA ASP A 32 18.70 -20.15 -18.80
C ASP A 32 17.66 -19.17 -19.35
N ALA A 33 16.73 -19.63 -20.20
CA ALA A 33 15.65 -18.79 -20.70
C ALA A 33 14.73 -18.28 -19.57
N ALA A 34 14.41 -19.12 -18.60
CA ALA A 34 13.63 -18.75 -17.41
C ALA A 34 14.38 -17.71 -16.56
N GLN A 35 15.69 -17.90 -16.33
CA GLN A 35 16.50 -16.98 -15.54
C GLN A 35 16.71 -15.63 -16.26
N ILE A 36 16.87 -15.63 -17.58
CA ILE A 36 16.92 -14.41 -18.40
C ILE A 36 15.59 -13.65 -18.28
N LYS A 37 14.46 -14.35 -18.41
CA LYS A 37 13.12 -13.74 -18.32
C LYS A 37 12.83 -13.22 -16.90
N ALA A 38 13.23 -13.95 -15.86
CA ALA A 38 13.15 -13.50 -14.48
C ALA A 38 14.01 -12.24 -14.26
N SER A 39 15.22 -12.19 -14.81
CA SER A 39 16.11 -11.02 -14.73
C SER A 39 15.55 -9.82 -15.48
N TYR A 40 14.94 -10.02 -16.65
CA TYR A 40 14.21 -8.98 -17.38
C TYR A 40 13.09 -8.38 -16.53
N TYR A 41 12.26 -9.21 -15.90
CA TYR A 41 11.18 -8.72 -15.05
C TYR A 41 11.68 -8.06 -13.76
N ARG A 42 12.73 -8.58 -13.12
CA ARG A 42 13.40 -7.92 -11.98
C ARG A 42 13.86 -6.51 -12.37
N LYS A 43 14.45 -6.35 -13.56
CA LYS A 43 14.89 -5.04 -14.08
C LYS A 43 13.70 -4.13 -14.41
N LYS A 44 12.63 -4.67 -14.99
CA LYS A 44 11.40 -3.92 -15.31
C LYS A 44 10.62 -3.49 -14.06
N ALA A 45 10.70 -4.27 -12.99
CA ALA A 45 10.08 -3.97 -11.70
C ALA A 45 10.77 -2.81 -10.96
N LYS A 46 12.02 -2.45 -11.31
CA LYS A 46 12.69 -1.27 -10.77
C LYS A 46 12.07 0.01 -11.31
N VAL A 47 11.06 0.52 -10.61
CA VAL A 47 10.43 1.79 -10.91
C VAL A 47 11.24 2.90 -10.26
N LYS A 48 11.91 3.74 -11.07
CA LYS A 48 12.73 4.88 -10.60
C LYS A 48 12.00 5.78 -9.60
N ASN A 49 10.68 5.96 -9.77
CA ASN A 49 9.86 6.76 -8.87
C ASN A 49 9.75 6.11 -7.47
N THR A 50 9.63 4.79 -7.40
CA THR A 50 9.56 4.03 -6.14
C THR A 50 10.88 4.11 -5.38
N GLU A 51 12.01 4.00 -6.08
CA GLU A 51 13.35 4.15 -5.47
C GLU A 51 13.54 5.58 -4.92
N LYS A 52 13.20 6.60 -5.72
CA LYS A 52 13.25 8.01 -5.28
C LYS A 52 12.36 8.28 -4.08
N SER A 53 11.12 7.77 -4.10
CA SER A 53 10.18 7.88 -2.99
C SER A 53 10.72 7.20 -1.73
N THR A 54 11.27 5.99 -1.88
CA THR A 54 11.89 5.24 -0.78
C THR A 54 13.02 6.02 -0.14
N LYS A 55 13.95 6.55 -0.96
CA LYS A 55 15.04 7.40 -0.48
C LYS A 55 14.56 8.67 0.21
N SER A 56 13.53 9.33 -0.34
CA SER A 56 12.96 10.56 0.23
C SER A 56 12.38 10.32 1.62
N TRP A 57 11.53 9.28 1.75
CA TRP A 57 10.89 8.96 3.03
C TRP A 57 11.87 8.41 4.06
N SER A 58 12.84 7.59 3.66
CA SER A 58 13.88 7.12 4.59
C SER A 58 14.76 8.27 5.09
N THR A 59 15.13 9.21 4.22
CA THR A 59 15.89 10.41 4.62
C THR A 59 15.11 11.24 5.64
N LYS A 60 13.82 11.48 5.39
CA LYS A 60 12.94 12.21 6.32
C LYS A 60 12.82 11.52 7.68
N PHE A 61 12.76 10.19 7.69
CA PHE A 61 12.71 9.43 8.92
C PHE A 61 14.03 9.53 9.70
N GLU A 62 15.18 9.41 9.03
CA GLU A 62 16.49 9.59 9.68
C GLU A 62 16.71 11.03 10.19
N GLU A 63 16.25 12.05 9.44
CA GLU A 63 16.24 13.45 9.89
C GLU A 63 15.39 13.61 11.17
N PHE A 64 14.19 13.02 11.19
CA PHE A 64 13.35 12.99 12.39
C PHE A 64 14.06 12.32 13.56
N ARG A 65 14.70 11.16 13.32
CA ARG A 65 15.40 10.40 14.38
C ARG A 65 16.53 11.22 15.00
N ALA A 66 17.30 11.92 14.16
CA ALA A 66 18.35 12.82 14.62
C ALA A 66 17.78 13.97 15.48
N CYS A 67 16.69 14.60 15.04
CA CYS A 67 16.01 15.66 15.79
C CYS A 67 15.39 15.18 17.12
N ALA A 68 14.88 13.95 17.16
CA ALA A 68 14.28 13.34 18.35
C ALA A 68 15.33 12.75 19.32
N GLY A 69 16.62 12.81 18.99
CA GLY A 69 17.71 12.34 19.85
C GLY A 69 17.95 10.83 19.82
N TYR A 70 17.45 10.12 18.80
CA TYR A 70 17.73 8.69 18.62
C TYR A 70 19.14 8.50 18.05
N SER A 71 20.07 8.12 18.92
CA SER A 71 21.51 8.00 18.59
C SER A 71 21.92 6.67 17.99
N VAL A 72 21.17 5.59 18.24
CA VAL A 72 21.47 4.25 17.72
C VAL A 72 21.19 4.21 16.21
N PRO A 73 22.13 3.81 15.34
CA PRO A 73 21.87 3.65 13.91
C PRO A 73 20.78 2.60 13.63
N LEU A 74 19.97 2.76 12.57
CA LEU A 74 18.95 1.76 12.22
C LEU A 74 19.54 0.39 11.87
N THR A 75 20.79 0.33 11.41
CA THR A 75 21.53 -0.92 11.16
C THR A 75 21.80 -1.72 12.43
N ASP A 76 21.80 -1.05 13.58
CA ASP A 76 22.13 -1.64 14.88
C ASP A 76 20.91 -1.77 15.80
N LEU A 77 19.75 -1.23 15.38
CA LEU A 77 18.52 -1.25 16.14
C LEU A 77 17.82 -2.62 16.03
N LYS A 78 18.02 -3.47 17.04
CA LYS A 78 17.46 -4.84 17.09
C LYS A 78 16.13 -4.95 17.82
N ASP A 79 15.77 -3.93 18.60
CA ASP A 79 14.55 -3.94 19.41
C ASP A 79 13.34 -3.47 18.58
N ILE A 80 12.42 -4.39 18.34
CA ILE A 80 11.16 -4.15 17.61
C ILE A 80 10.32 -3.07 18.30
N SER A 81 10.26 -3.06 19.63
CA SER A 81 9.44 -2.10 20.39
C SER A 81 10.00 -0.68 20.25
N GLN A 82 11.32 -0.53 20.29
CA GLN A 82 11.98 0.76 20.06
C GLN A 82 11.82 1.24 18.62
N LEU A 83 11.92 0.33 17.65
CA LEU A 83 11.66 0.65 16.26
C LEU A 83 10.20 1.07 16.04
N GLN A 84 9.24 0.33 16.59
CA GLN A 84 7.83 0.69 16.54
C GLN A 84 7.59 2.08 17.10
N LYS A 85 8.11 2.37 18.30
CA LYS A 85 8.00 3.68 18.95
C LYS A 85 8.50 4.80 18.02
N GLN A 86 9.69 4.65 17.45
CA GLN A 86 10.29 5.64 16.55
C GLN A 86 9.42 5.90 15.32
N ILE A 87 8.88 4.84 14.70
CA ILE A 87 8.00 4.97 13.52
C ILE A 87 6.66 5.60 13.91
N VAL A 88 6.07 5.20 15.03
CA VAL A 88 4.81 5.75 15.56
C VAL A 88 4.93 7.25 15.80
N GLU A 89 5.99 7.69 16.47
CA GLU A 89 6.23 9.12 16.72
C GLU A 89 6.43 9.87 15.40
N PHE A 90 7.16 9.30 14.44
CA PHE A 90 7.33 9.89 13.11
C PHE A 90 6.00 10.03 12.36
N ILE A 91 5.18 8.98 12.27
CA ILE A 91 3.89 9.00 11.56
C ILE A 91 2.90 9.97 12.23
N SER A 92 2.95 10.08 13.56
CA SER A 92 2.09 11.00 14.32
C SER A 92 2.46 12.46 14.08
N THR A 93 3.74 12.75 13.86
CA THR A 93 4.28 14.12 13.80
C THR A 93 4.66 14.60 12.41
N MET A 94 4.68 13.73 11.40
CA MET A 94 5.13 14.06 10.05
C MET A 94 4.29 15.17 9.40
N LYS A 95 4.96 16.25 8.99
CA LYS A 95 4.36 17.37 8.26
C LYS A 95 5.22 17.79 7.08
N MET A 96 4.60 18.50 6.14
CA MET A 96 5.30 19.14 5.04
C MET A 96 6.22 20.25 5.58
N LYS A 97 7.23 20.65 4.78
CA LYS A 97 8.17 21.72 5.18
C LYS A 97 7.50 23.06 5.49
N ASN A 98 6.33 23.32 4.90
CA ASN A 98 5.52 24.50 5.13
C ASN A 98 4.58 24.37 6.34
N GLY A 99 4.66 23.28 7.11
CA GLY A 99 3.80 23.01 8.26
C GLY A 99 2.46 22.39 7.93
N ASN A 100 2.11 22.22 6.64
CA ASN A 100 0.84 21.60 6.25
C ASN A 100 0.86 20.07 6.45
N GLU A 101 -0.34 19.50 6.60
CA GLU A 101 -0.54 18.06 6.63
C GLU A 101 -0.25 17.42 5.27
N TYR A 102 0.26 16.18 5.32
CA TYR A 102 0.36 15.33 4.14
C TYR A 102 -1.02 14.77 3.75
N LYS A 103 -1.20 14.43 2.47
CA LYS A 103 -2.34 13.62 2.05
C LYS A 103 -2.26 12.23 2.68
N ALA A 104 -3.42 11.63 2.95
CA ALA A 104 -3.53 10.26 3.47
C ALA A 104 -2.74 9.25 2.62
N THR A 105 -2.76 9.41 1.29
CA THR A 105 -1.98 8.58 0.36
C THR A 105 -0.49 8.71 0.56
N SER A 106 0.01 9.91 0.83
CA SER A 106 1.43 10.16 1.10
C SER A 106 1.87 9.55 2.42
N VAL A 107 1.02 9.61 3.46
CA VAL A 107 1.29 8.94 4.75
C VAL A 107 1.37 7.43 4.55
N LYS A 108 0.41 6.81 3.85
CA LYS A 108 0.45 5.37 3.54
C LYS A 108 1.70 4.98 2.74
N GLN A 109 2.03 5.75 1.70
CA GLN A 109 3.22 5.54 0.89
C GLN A 109 4.53 5.67 1.69
N SER A 110 4.54 6.50 2.74
CA SER A 110 5.70 6.62 3.62
C SER A 110 5.95 5.32 4.39
N VAL A 111 4.91 4.66 4.89
CA VAL A 111 5.02 3.35 5.55
C VAL A 111 5.50 2.28 4.57
N ASP A 112 4.97 2.25 3.35
CA ASP A 112 5.43 1.33 2.30
C ASP A 112 6.92 1.55 1.97
N ALA A 113 7.36 2.82 1.93
CA ALA A 113 8.74 3.19 1.68
C ALA A 113 9.65 2.77 2.84
N LEU A 114 9.26 3.02 4.08
CA LEU A 114 10.01 2.60 5.26
C LEU A 114 10.10 1.08 5.36
N ASN A 115 9.03 0.36 5.04
CA ASN A 115 9.05 -1.10 5.01
C ASN A 115 10.08 -1.64 4.01
N ARG A 116 10.08 -1.10 2.77
CA ARG A 116 11.11 -1.44 1.76
C ARG A 116 12.52 -1.11 2.21
N TYR A 117 12.70 0.04 2.87
CA TYR A 117 14.00 0.48 3.34
C TYR A 117 14.54 -0.43 4.46
N LEU A 118 13.69 -0.74 5.45
CA LEU A 118 14.05 -1.59 6.59
C LEU A 118 14.27 -3.04 6.20
N LEU A 119 13.55 -3.58 5.21
CA LEU A 119 13.79 -4.93 4.67
C LEU A 119 15.24 -5.15 4.20
N HIS A 120 15.93 -4.09 3.78
CA HIS A 120 17.32 -4.17 3.32
C HIS A 120 18.35 -3.79 4.38
N LEU A 121 17.96 -3.02 5.40
CA LEU A 121 18.88 -2.35 6.32
C LEU A 121 18.76 -2.86 7.77
N SER A 122 17.58 -3.29 8.18
CA SER A 122 17.29 -3.66 9.56
C SER A 122 17.97 -4.98 9.93
N PRO A 123 18.58 -5.08 11.13
CA PRO A 123 19.08 -6.34 11.65
C PRO A 123 17.95 -7.28 12.14
N ILE A 124 16.70 -6.79 12.19
CA ILE A 124 15.53 -7.55 12.63
C ILE A 124 15.12 -8.51 11.51
N PRO A 125 15.14 -9.84 11.74
CA PRO A 125 14.75 -10.82 10.73
C PRO A 125 13.29 -10.66 10.31
N GLN A 126 13.03 -10.77 9.00
CA GLN A 126 11.69 -10.80 8.43
C GLN A 126 10.80 -9.60 8.82
N ILE A 127 11.41 -8.43 9.02
CA ILE A 127 10.67 -7.22 9.37
C ILE A 127 9.56 -6.92 8.35
N ASN A 128 8.36 -6.66 8.87
CA ASN A 128 7.21 -6.31 8.06
C ASN A 128 6.33 -5.30 8.79
N LEU A 129 6.41 -4.03 8.41
CA LEU A 129 5.59 -2.96 9.01
C LEU A 129 4.09 -3.13 8.76
N HIS A 130 3.68 -4.00 7.83
CA HIS A 130 2.28 -4.31 7.56
C HIS A 130 1.75 -5.46 8.43
N ASP A 131 2.61 -6.13 9.19
CA ASP A 131 2.19 -7.16 10.13
C ASP A 131 1.67 -6.51 11.42
N LYS A 132 0.33 -6.53 11.60
CA LYS A 132 -0.34 -5.99 12.79
C LYS A 132 0.08 -6.68 14.09
N TYR A 133 0.53 -7.94 14.05
CA TYR A 133 0.98 -8.63 15.26
C TYR A 133 2.38 -8.20 15.66
N MET A 134 3.23 -7.88 14.68
CA MET A 134 4.57 -7.38 14.92
C MET A 134 4.58 -5.89 15.28
N PHE A 135 3.69 -5.10 14.67
CA PHE A 135 3.57 -3.66 14.87
C PHE A 135 2.13 -3.19 15.17
N PRO A 136 1.51 -3.61 16.29
CA PRO A 136 0.11 -3.29 16.60
C PRO A 136 -0.13 -1.78 16.76
N ASP A 137 0.75 -1.08 17.47
CA ASP A 137 0.58 0.35 17.78
C ASP A 137 0.77 1.22 16.54
N LEU A 138 1.71 0.83 15.66
CA LEU A 138 1.86 1.47 14.35
C LEU A 138 0.56 1.41 13.54
N HIS A 139 -0.12 0.27 13.59
CA HIS A 139 -1.33 0.06 12.81
C HIS A 139 -2.51 0.89 13.34
N ASP A 140 -2.64 0.99 14.66
CA ASP A 140 -3.70 1.79 15.29
C ASP A 140 -3.46 3.29 15.08
N VAL A 141 -2.22 3.75 15.24
CA VAL A 141 -1.83 5.16 14.99
C VAL A 141 -1.97 5.52 13.52
N LEU A 142 -1.51 4.67 12.60
CA LEU A 142 -1.67 4.90 11.17
C LEU A 142 -3.15 5.00 10.81
N HIS A 143 -3.98 4.07 11.29
CA HIS A 143 -5.42 4.12 11.04
C HIS A 143 -6.06 5.39 11.59
N GLY A 144 -5.74 5.78 12.83
CA GLY A 144 -6.21 7.02 13.45
C GLY A 144 -5.80 8.26 12.65
N LYS A 145 -4.52 8.35 12.25
CA LYS A 145 -3.99 9.46 11.46
C LYS A 145 -4.67 9.55 10.08
N LEU A 146 -4.87 8.43 9.40
CA LEU A 146 -5.55 8.43 8.10
C LEU A 146 -7.01 8.87 8.21
N ARG A 147 -7.72 8.47 9.27
CA ARG A 147 -9.09 8.92 9.53
C ARG A 147 -9.16 10.42 9.82
N ASP A 148 -8.29 10.93 10.69
CA ASP A 148 -8.18 12.36 10.99
C ASP A 148 -7.90 13.19 9.72
N LEU A 149 -6.96 12.73 8.88
CA LEU A 149 -6.68 13.37 7.60
C LEU A 149 -7.89 13.35 6.65
N GLN A 150 -8.67 12.27 6.65
CA GLN A 150 -9.88 12.18 5.84
C GLN A 150 -10.95 13.17 6.30
N GLU A 151 -11.18 13.26 7.61
CA GLU A 151 -12.14 14.20 8.22
C GLU A 151 -11.79 15.66 7.91
N HIS A 152 -10.49 15.98 7.78
CA HIS A 152 -9.98 17.31 7.44
C HIS A 152 -9.76 17.53 5.92
N GLY A 153 -10.24 16.64 5.05
CA GLY A 153 -10.19 16.82 3.60
C GLY A 153 -8.86 16.47 2.92
N PHE A 154 -7.93 15.82 3.63
CA PHE A 154 -6.65 15.31 3.12
C PHE A 154 -6.71 13.83 2.68
N GLY A 155 -7.89 13.21 2.74
CA GLY A 155 -8.16 11.84 2.27
C GLY A 155 -8.18 11.68 0.74
N GLU A 156 -8.32 10.43 0.27
CA GLU A 156 -8.61 10.17 -1.14
C GLU A 156 -10.04 10.62 -1.47
N THR A 157 -10.19 11.54 -2.42
CA THR A 157 -11.49 11.98 -2.96
C THR A 157 -12.09 11.00 -3.98
N LEU A 158 -11.53 9.79 -4.10
CA LEU A 158 -11.99 8.74 -5.03
C LEU A 158 -12.54 7.53 -4.27
N GLY A 159 -13.56 7.80 -3.48
CA GLY A 159 -14.49 6.87 -2.85
C GLY A 159 -15.74 7.67 -2.52
N SER A 160 -16.94 7.09 -2.60
CA SER A 160 -18.22 7.81 -2.50
C SER A 160 -18.19 8.88 -1.42
N VAL A 161 -18.14 10.15 -1.85
CA VAL A 161 -18.17 11.30 -0.95
C VAL A 161 -19.43 11.16 -0.09
N ALA A 162 -19.28 11.22 1.24
CA ALA A 162 -20.43 11.27 2.13
C ALA A 162 -21.29 12.47 1.70
N ILE A 163 -22.58 12.23 1.46
CA ILE A 163 -23.50 13.26 0.96
C ILE A 163 -23.50 14.41 1.97
N ASN A 164 -23.11 15.61 1.55
CA ASN A 164 -23.09 16.77 2.42
C ASN A 164 -24.49 17.40 2.55
N SER A 165 -24.71 18.28 3.53
CA SER A 165 -26.03 18.88 3.81
C SER A 165 -26.66 19.60 2.61
N GLN A 166 -25.85 20.22 1.75
CA GLN A 166 -26.33 20.89 0.54
C GLN A 166 -26.79 19.87 -0.52
N GLN A 167 -26.05 18.79 -0.70
CA GLN A 167 -26.42 17.68 -1.57
C GLN A 167 -27.66 16.94 -1.05
N ILE A 168 -27.81 16.77 0.27
CA ILE A 168 -29.04 16.25 0.89
C ILE A 168 -30.23 17.12 0.52
N GLN A 169 -30.11 18.45 0.65
CA GLN A 169 -31.20 19.36 0.27
C GLN A 169 -31.55 19.27 -1.22
N GLN A 170 -30.55 19.18 -2.10
CA GLN A 170 -30.77 19.00 -3.53
C GLN A 170 -31.48 17.66 -3.85
N ILE A 171 -31.13 16.58 -3.15
CA ILE A 171 -31.79 15.28 -3.29
C ILE A 171 -33.24 15.36 -2.80
N LEU A 172 -33.49 16.00 -1.64
CA LEU A 172 -34.84 16.16 -1.08
C LEU A 172 -35.75 17.07 -1.92
N GLN A 173 -35.17 17.97 -2.72
CA GLN A 173 -35.89 18.83 -3.67
C GLN A 173 -36.10 18.17 -5.04
N TYR A 174 -35.54 16.98 -5.26
CA TYR A 174 -35.65 16.31 -6.55
C TYR A 174 -37.08 15.84 -6.82
N PRO A 175 -37.64 16.04 -8.04
CA PRO A 175 -39.05 15.77 -8.32
C PRO A 175 -39.54 14.35 -8.03
N LYS A 176 -38.64 13.36 -8.04
CA LYS A 176 -38.97 11.96 -7.74
C LYS A 176 -39.03 11.67 -6.22
N ILE A 177 -38.50 12.54 -5.37
CA ILE A 177 -38.47 12.43 -3.90
C ILE A 177 -39.46 13.46 -3.30
N THR A 178 -40.59 13.65 -3.98
CA THR A 178 -41.68 14.53 -3.54
C THR A 178 -42.52 13.92 -2.42
N THR A 179 -43.14 14.76 -1.60
CA THR A 179 -44.16 14.36 -0.60
C THR A 179 -45.57 14.25 -1.18
N ASP A 180 -45.78 14.65 -2.43
CA ASP A 180 -47.11 14.90 -2.99
C ASP A 180 -47.78 13.63 -3.55
N ASN A 181 -47.05 12.51 -3.60
CA ASN A 181 -47.62 11.21 -3.95
C ASN A 181 -46.97 10.08 -3.13
N PRO A 182 -47.68 8.93 -2.96
CA PRO A 182 -47.21 7.83 -2.12
C PRO A 182 -45.84 7.26 -2.53
N LYS A 183 -45.54 7.24 -3.83
CA LYS A 183 -44.29 6.69 -4.36
C LYS A 183 -43.09 7.59 -4.06
N GLY A 184 -43.25 8.90 -4.22
CA GLY A 184 -42.24 9.89 -3.85
C GLY A 184 -41.99 9.91 -2.34
N LEU A 185 -43.06 9.82 -1.54
CA LEU A 185 -42.96 9.77 -0.09
C LEU A 185 -42.18 8.54 0.37
N LEU A 186 -42.42 7.38 -0.23
CA LEU A 186 -41.69 6.14 0.05
C LEU A 186 -40.18 6.31 -0.21
N TYR A 187 -39.79 6.88 -1.35
CA TYR A 187 -38.37 7.13 -1.65
C TYR A 187 -37.73 8.11 -0.66
N ARG A 188 -38.48 9.11 -0.20
CA ARG A 188 -38.01 10.08 0.80
C ARG A 188 -37.78 9.42 2.16
N VAL A 189 -38.69 8.57 2.61
CA VAL A 189 -38.54 7.80 3.85
C VAL A 189 -37.32 6.89 3.75
N PHE A 190 -37.18 6.09 2.69
CA PHE A 190 -36.01 5.21 2.52
C PHE A 190 -34.68 5.97 2.52
N PHE A 191 -34.63 7.17 1.94
CA PHE A 191 -33.42 7.99 1.92
C PHE A 191 -33.07 8.61 3.29
N ILE A 192 -34.06 8.93 4.13
CA ILE A 192 -33.85 9.56 5.45
C ILE A 192 -33.45 8.54 6.52
N TYR A 193 -33.87 7.28 6.39
CA TYR A 193 -33.67 6.23 7.40
C TYR A 193 -32.53 5.23 7.07
N GLN A 194 -31.57 5.61 6.22
CA GLN A 194 -30.35 4.84 5.92
C GLN A 194 -29.14 5.47 6.59
#